data_AF-A0A8T4C6W1-F1
#
_entry.id   AF-A0A8T4C6W1-F1
#
_cell.length_a   1.000
_cell.length_b   1.000
_cell.length_c   1.000
_cell.angle_alpha   90.00
_cell.angle_beta   90.00
_cell.angle_gamma   90.00
#
_symmetry.space_group_name_H-M   'P 1'
#
loop_
_entity.id
_entity.type
_entity.pdbx_description
1 polymer ?
#
loop_
_entity_poly.entity_id
_entity_poly.type
_entity_poly.pdbx_seq_one_letter_code
_entity_poly.pdbx_strand_id
1 'polypeptide(L)'
;MHAIVEVESLSQDWKPPFAKKRETKSFTVSEGEVIELLKDGSPLFTIKSIQGDRILLGYSRMYTLKGYEHPTERQLWLAMHEAKKFSSLWEDNGITKTVTLRSVKMSDGEVPVAPSTQVSDSDKGMASRSNADTEIYRPSQ
;
A
#
# COMPACT_ATOMS: atom_id res chain seq x y z
N MET A 1 4.37 -9.28 -11.59
CA MET A 1 2.92 -9.34 -11.30
C MET A 1 2.73 -8.84 -9.88
N HIS A 2 1.78 -7.92 -9.67
CA HIS A 2 1.57 -7.28 -8.36
C HIS A 2 0.09 -7.34 -7.96
N ALA A 3 -0.19 -7.62 -6.70
CA ALA A 3 -1.53 -7.59 -6.15
C ALA A 3 -1.77 -6.28 -5.39
N ILE A 4 -2.97 -5.71 -5.52
CA ILE A 4 -3.44 -4.63 -4.66
C ILE A 4 -4.29 -5.26 -3.56
N VAL A 5 -3.80 -5.19 -2.33
CA VAL A 5 -4.43 -5.77 -1.14
C VAL A 5 -4.84 -4.66 -0.19
N GLU A 6 -6.08 -4.70 0.26
CA GLU A 6 -6.62 -3.77 1.25
C GLU A 6 -6.74 -4.46 2.61
N VAL A 7 -6.25 -3.80 3.66
CA VAL A 7 -6.35 -4.23 5.05
C VAL A 7 -7.14 -3.19 5.82
N GLU A 8 -8.38 -3.53 6.19
CA GLU A 8 -9.16 -2.77 7.18
C GLU A 8 -8.85 -3.30 8.58
N SER A 9 -8.33 -2.44 9.46
CA SER A 9 -8.04 -2.73 10.86
C SER A 9 -9.09 -2.07 11.74
N LEU A 10 -9.79 -2.88 12.55
CA LEU A 10 -10.74 -2.45 13.58
C LEU A 10 -10.16 -2.80 14.95
N SER A 11 -9.76 -1.78 15.72
CA SER A 11 -9.38 -1.94 17.13
C SER A 11 -10.53 -1.51 18.04
N GLN A 12 -10.82 -2.31 19.06
CA GLN A 12 -11.79 -2.00 20.11
C GLN A 12 -11.10 -1.97 21.46
N ASP A 13 -11.22 -0.84 22.16
CA ASP A 13 -10.70 -0.69 23.52
C ASP A 13 -11.56 -1.49 24.50
N TRP A 14 -10.89 -2.19 25.43
CA TRP A 14 -11.55 -3.04 26.44
C TRP A 14 -11.75 -2.35 27.79
N LYS A 15 -11.29 -1.10 27.91
CA LYS A 15 -11.39 -0.28 29.12
C LYS A 15 -12.21 0.98 28.82
N PRO A 16 -13.03 1.49 29.77
CA PRO A 16 -13.74 2.75 29.59
C PRO A 16 -12.78 3.95 29.39
N PRO A 17 -13.14 4.95 28.57
CA PRO A 17 -14.30 4.98 27.69
C PRO A 17 -14.12 4.03 26.50
N PHE A 18 -15.11 3.16 26.25
CA PHE A 18 -15.03 2.16 25.18
C PHE A 18 -15.06 2.83 23.80
N ALA A 19 -13.92 2.89 23.12
CA ALA A 19 -13.85 3.38 21.76
C ALA A 19 -13.62 2.25 20.74
N LYS A 20 -14.00 2.53 19.49
CA LYS A 20 -13.72 1.70 18.32
C LYS A 20 -13.07 2.58 17.28
N LYS A 21 -11.88 2.19 16.82
CA LYS A 21 -11.14 2.89 15.76
C LYS A 21 -11.04 1.98 14.55
N ARG A 22 -11.31 2.53 13.37
CA ARG A 22 -11.14 1.87 12.08
C ARG A 22 -10.06 2.60 11.28
N GLU A 23 -9.20 1.84 10.63
CA GLU A 23 -8.15 2.33 9.74
C GLU A 23 -8.07 1.39 8.53
N THR A 24 -8.05 1.93 7.31
CA THR A 24 -7.95 1.13 6.08
C THR A 24 -6.68 1.51 5.35
N LYS A 25 -5.87 0.51 4.96
CA LYS A 25 -4.62 0.68 4.23
C LYS A 25 -4.62 -0.19 2.97
N SER A 26 -4.18 0.38 1.86
CA SER A 26 -4.03 -0.32 0.59
C SER A 26 -2.55 -0.47 0.25
N PHE A 27 -2.15 -1.69 -0.07
CA PHE A 27 -0.77 -2.07 -0.35
C PHE A 27 -0.69 -2.62 -1.77
N THR A 28 0.30 -2.18 -2.55
CA THR A 28 0.66 -2.83 -3.82
C THR A 28 1.86 -3.73 -3.52
N VAL A 29 1.69 -5.04 -3.69
CA VAL A 29 2.66 -6.04 -3.22
C VAL A 29 2.98 -7.09 -4.29
N SER A 30 4.23 -7.56 -4.29
CA SER A 30 4.75 -8.63 -5.14
C SER A 30 4.70 -10.00 -4.43
N GLU A 31 5.02 -11.08 -5.14
CA GLU A 31 5.27 -12.38 -4.50
C GLU A 31 6.46 -12.29 -3.53
N GLY A 32 6.33 -12.93 -2.37
CA GLY A 32 7.33 -12.93 -1.30
C GLY A 32 7.26 -11.73 -0.33
N GLU A 33 6.54 -10.66 -0.69
CA GLU A 33 6.50 -9.44 0.12
C GLU A 33 5.60 -9.54 1.36
N VAL A 34 5.94 -8.73 2.36
CA VAL A 34 5.21 -8.60 3.63
C VAL A 34 4.33 -7.36 3.59
N ILE A 35 3.04 -7.53 3.85
CA ILE A 35 2.04 -6.44 3.84
C ILE A 35 2.09 -5.64 5.14
N GLU A 36 2.18 -6.32 6.28
CA GLU A 36 2.13 -5.71 7.61
C GLU A 36 3.02 -6.49 8.58
N LEU A 37 3.62 -5.78 9.53
CA LEU A 37 4.41 -6.35 10.64
C LEU A 37 3.63 -6.25 11.95
N LEU A 38 3.89 -7.21 12.84
CA LEU A 38 3.51 -7.14 14.24
C LEU A 38 4.42 -6.16 15.01
N LYS A 39 4.02 -5.81 16.24
CA LYS A 39 4.77 -4.89 17.13
C LYS A 39 6.19 -5.38 17.45
N ASP A 40 6.42 -6.69 17.39
CA ASP A 40 7.71 -7.36 17.59
C ASP A 40 8.58 -7.40 16.31
N GLY A 41 8.09 -6.83 15.20
CA GLY A 41 8.75 -6.87 13.90
C GLY A 41 8.55 -8.16 13.10
N SER A 42 7.80 -9.14 13.61
CA SER A 42 7.51 -10.37 12.88
C SER A 42 6.43 -10.15 11.79
N PRO A 43 6.45 -10.90 10.68
CA PRO A 43 5.49 -10.70 9.59
C PRO A 43 4.07 -11.13 10.01
N LEU A 44 3.11 -10.19 9.90
CA LEU A 44 1.70 -10.47 10.15
C LEU A 44 1.02 -11.10 8.93
N PHE A 45 1.27 -10.53 7.75
CA PHE A 45 0.69 -10.97 6.48
C PHE A 45 1.77 -10.99 5.39
N THR A 46 1.88 -12.09 4.65
CA THR A 46 2.89 -12.28 3.59
C THR A 46 2.25 -12.87 2.35
N ILE A 47 2.54 -12.31 1.18
CA ILE A 47 2.16 -12.91 -0.10
C ILE A 47 3.12 -14.07 -0.40
N LYS A 48 2.60 -15.30 -0.42
CA LYS A 48 3.39 -16.49 -0.78
C LYS A 48 3.38 -16.76 -2.28
N SER A 49 2.25 -16.51 -2.95
CA SER A 49 2.14 -16.57 -4.41
C SER A 49 0.95 -15.75 -4.91
N ILE A 50 1.00 -15.33 -6.17
CA ILE A 50 -0.05 -14.63 -6.91
C ILE A 50 -0.37 -15.49 -8.14
N GLN A 51 -1.59 -16.02 -8.24
CA GLN A 51 -2.03 -16.87 -9.35
C GLN A 51 -3.31 -16.29 -9.95
N GLY A 52 -3.20 -15.64 -11.10
CA GLY A 52 -4.36 -15.10 -11.83
C GLY A 52 -5.19 -14.13 -11.00
N ASP A 53 -6.37 -14.58 -10.57
CA ASP A 53 -7.37 -13.85 -9.80
C ASP A 53 -7.29 -14.04 -8.27
N ARG A 54 -6.30 -14.81 -7.78
CA ARG A 54 -6.17 -15.15 -6.36
C ARG A 54 -4.75 -15.04 -5.84
N ILE A 55 -4.61 -14.84 -4.53
CA ILE A 55 -3.32 -14.82 -3.82
C ILE A 55 -3.27 -15.88 -2.73
N LEU A 56 -2.10 -16.48 -2.52
CA LEU A 56 -1.81 -17.33 -1.37
C LEU A 56 -1.27 -16.43 -0.25
N LEU A 57 -2.13 -16.16 0.73
CA LEU A 57 -1.84 -15.30 1.87
C LEU A 57 -1.37 -16.15 3.06
N GLY A 58 -0.11 -16.00 3.45
CA GLY A 58 0.40 -16.46 4.74
C GLY A 58 0.07 -15.45 5.83
N TYR A 59 -0.30 -15.93 7.03
CA TYR A 59 -0.63 -15.07 8.17
C TYR A 59 -0.05 -15.57 9.50
N SER A 60 0.22 -14.65 10.42
CA SER A 60 0.81 -14.96 11.74
C SER A 60 -0.13 -15.82 12.61
N ARG A 61 0.46 -16.74 13.37
CA ARG A 61 -0.23 -17.60 14.36
C ARG A 61 -0.93 -16.81 15.47
N MET A 62 -0.51 -15.56 15.71
CA MET A 62 -1.15 -14.65 16.67
C MET A 62 -2.59 -14.27 16.26
N TYR A 63 -2.94 -14.44 14.98
CA TYR A 63 -4.24 -14.07 14.44
C TYR A 63 -5.07 -15.31 14.07
N THR A 64 -6.35 -15.24 14.45
CA THR A 64 -7.35 -16.31 14.29
C THR A 64 -8.28 -15.97 13.13
N LEU A 65 -8.26 -16.77 12.06
CA LEU A 65 -9.18 -16.65 10.93
C LEU A 65 -10.62 -17.01 11.35
N LYS A 66 -11.57 -16.08 11.26
CA LYS A 66 -12.96 -16.32 11.68
C LYS A 66 -13.73 -17.15 10.66
N GLY A 67 -14.37 -18.21 11.14
CA GLY A 67 -15.33 -19.02 10.37
C GLY A 67 -14.73 -20.15 9.52
N TYR A 68 -13.45 -20.50 9.74
CA TYR A 68 -12.76 -21.56 9.01
C TYR A 68 -11.88 -22.36 9.97
N GLU A 69 -11.69 -23.65 9.67
CA GLU A 69 -10.62 -24.43 10.31
C GLU A 69 -9.26 -23.80 9.99
N HIS A 70 -8.33 -23.86 10.95
CA HIS A 70 -7.00 -23.27 10.77
C HIS A 70 -6.08 -24.26 10.09
N PRO A 71 -5.67 -24.05 8.81
CA PRO A 71 -4.65 -24.89 8.19
C PRO A 71 -3.35 -24.79 9.00
N THR A 72 -2.68 -25.93 9.17
CA THR A 72 -1.46 -26.08 9.99
C THR A 72 -0.37 -25.06 9.63
N GLU A 73 -0.25 -24.74 8.35
CA GLU A 73 0.73 -23.80 7.82
C GLU A 73 0.33 -22.32 7.90
N ARG A 74 -0.91 -22.01 8.34
CA ARG A 74 -1.49 -20.64 8.38
C ARG A 74 -1.36 -19.91 7.03
N GLN A 75 -1.74 -20.61 5.97
CA GLN A 75 -1.86 -20.07 4.62
C GLN A 75 -3.30 -20.24 4.12
N LEU A 76 -3.80 -19.31 3.33
CA LEU A 76 -5.10 -19.45 2.65
C LEU A 76 -5.06 -18.83 1.25
N TRP A 77 -5.85 -19.39 0.34
CA TRP A 77 -6.17 -18.72 -0.92
C TRP A 77 -7.24 -17.65 -0.68
N LEU A 78 -6.97 -16.43 -1.16
CA LEU A 78 -7.87 -15.30 -1.15
C LEU A 78 -8.21 -14.95 -2.61
N ALA A 79 -9.47 -15.09 -2.99
CA ALA A 79 -9.93 -14.75 -4.34
C ALA A 79 -10.16 -13.24 -4.51
N MET A 80 -10.24 -12.76 -5.75
CA MET A 80 -10.51 -11.36 -6.05
C MET A 80 -11.86 -10.92 -5.47
N HIS A 81 -11.86 -9.75 -4.82
CA HIS A 81 -12.96 -9.17 -4.06
C HIS A 81 -13.43 -9.98 -2.83
N GLU A 82 -12.79 -11.12 -2.53
CA GLU A 82 -13.04 -11.86 -1.31
C GLU A 82 -12.41 -11.14 -0.10
N ALA A 83 -13.14 -11.08 1.01
CA ALA A 83 -12.69 -10.49 2.26
C ALA A 83 -12.62 -11.55 3.37
N LYS A 84 -11.44 -11.75 3.95
CA LYS A 84 -11.23 -12.67 5.10
C LYS A 84 -10.94 -11.89 6.37
N LYS A 85 -11.57 -12.31 7.48
CA LYS A 85 -11.49 -11.64 8.78
C LYS A 85 -10.60 -12.42 9.74
N PHE A 86 -9.58 -11.76 10.25
CA PHE A 86 -8.62 -12.27 11.21
C PHE A 86 -8.76 -11.49 12.53
N SER A 87 -8.73 -12.16 13.67
CA SER A 87 -8.79 -11.47 14.97
C SER A 87 -7.66 -11.92 15.90
N SER A 88 -7.08 -10.95 16.61
CA SER A 88 -6.29 -11.16 17.82
C SER A 88 -7.14 -10.74 19.02
N LEU A 89 -7.22 -11.63 20.02
CA LEU A 89 -7.98 -11.47 21.27
C LEU A 89 -7.07 -11.52 22.50
N TRP A 90 -5.75 -11.39 22.32
CA TRP A 90 -4.76 -11.59 23.40
C TRP A 90 -3.85 -10.38 23.63
N GLU A 91 -4.13 -9.26 22.96
CA GLU A 91 -3.50 -7.96 23.22
C GLU A 91 -4.40 -7.10 24.12
N ASP A 92 -3.89 -5.96 24.62
CA ASP A 92 -4.62 -5.01 25.48
C ASP A 92 -5.97 -4.53 24.90
N ASN A 93 -6.09 -4.61 23.57
CA ASN A 93 -7.27 -4.28 22.79
C ASN A 93 -7.61 -5.44 21.84
N GLY A 94 -8.90 -5.65 21.60
CA GLY A 94 -9.36 -6.60 20.58
C GLY A 94 -9.12 -6.02 19.18
N ILE A 95 -8.25 -6.64 18.40
CA ILE A 95 -7.93 -6.21 17.02
C ILE A 95 -8.54 -7.20 16.03
N THR A 96 -9.34 -6.70 15.09
CA THR A 96 -9.83 -7.46 13.93
C THR A 96 -9.33 -6.82 12.65
N LYS A 97 -8.64 -7.59 11.81
CA LYS A 97 -8.18 -7.16 10.49
C LYS A 97 -8.96 -7.90 9.41
N THR A 98 -9.48 -7.17 8.44
CA THR A 98 -10.15 -7.70 7.25
C THR A 98 -9.21 -7.49 6.06
N VAL A 99 -8.74 -8.58 5.46
CA VAL A 99 -7.87 -8.53 4.26
C VAL A 99 -8.72 -8.82 3.04
N THR A 100 -8.64 -7.96 2.02
CA THR A 100 -9.41 -8.03 0.77
C THR A 100 -8.48 -7.90 -0.42
N LEU A 101 -8.53 -8.85 -1.37
CA LEU A 101 -7.83 -8.70 -2.65
C LEU A 101 -8.64 -7.77 -3.56
N ARG A 102 -8.11 -6.59 -3.90
CA ARG A 102 -8.82 -5.60 -4.74
C ARG A 102 -8.63 -5.86 -6.23
N SER A 103 -7.40 -6.14 -6.65
CA SER A 103 -7.07 -6.44 -8.05
C SER A 103 -5.68 -7.08 -8.14
N VAL A 104 -5.40 -7.76 -9.25
CA VAL A 104 -4.06 -8.20 -9.60
C VAL A 104 -3.67 -7.54 -10.93
N LYS A 105 -2.53 -6.85 -10.94
CA LYS A 105 -1.93 -6.27 -12.14
C LYS A 105 -0.89 -7.24 -12.68
N MET A 106 -1.13 -7.73 -13.89
CA MET A 106 -0.05 -8.28 -14.70
C MET A 106 0.90 -7.13 -15.04
N SER A 107 2.18 -7.37 -14.81
CA SER A 107 3.25 -6.46 -15.20
C SER A 107 3.56 -6.75 -16.66
N ASP A 108 2.66 -6.34 -17.56
CA ASP A 108 2.92 -6.39 -18.99
C ASP A 108 4.12 -5.48 -19.31
N GLY A 109 5.03 -6.01 -20.12
CA GLY A 109 6.32 -5.39 -20.35
C GLY A 109 6.22 -4.14 -21.22
N GLU A 110 6.10 -2.97 -20.59
CA GLU A 110 6.35 -1.70 -21.26
C GLU A 110 7.87 -1.48 -21.36
N VAL A 111 8.46 -1.98 -22.46
CA VAL A 111 9.80 -1.57 -22.88
C VAL A 111 9.73 -0.09 -23.23
N PRO A 112 10.48 0.82 -22.57
CA PRO A 112 10.60 2.19 -23.02
C PRO A 112 11.45 2.20 -24.30
N VAL A 113 10.79 1.97 -25.45
CA VAL A 113 11.39 2.17 -26.77
C VAL A 113 11.72 3.65 -26.89
N ALA A 114 13.02 3.97 -26.87
CA ALA A 114 13.49 5.34 -26.80
C ALA A 114 13.03 6.17 -28.02
N PRO A 115 12.57 7.43 -27.81
CA PRO A 115 12.56 8.41 -28.87
C PRO A 115 14.01 8.76 -29.22
N SER A 116 14.53 8.14 -30.27
CA SER A 116 15.76 8.59 -30.93
C SER A 116 15.52 9.96 -31.53
N THR A 117 16.01 11.04 -30.91
CA THR A 117 16.02 12.38 -31.55
C THR A 117 17.25 13.17 -31.11
N GLN A 118 18.22 13.15 -32.02
CA GLN A 118 19.20 14.19 -32.36
C GLN A 118 19.92 14.99 -31.25
N VAL A 119 21.24 14.80 -31.23
CA VAL A 119 22.23 15.80 -30.83
C VAL A 119 22.01 17.09 -31.64
N SER A 120 22.08 18.23 -30.98
CA SER A 120 22.33 19.53 -31.62
C SER A 120 23.27 20.32 -30.72
N ASP A 121 24.54 20.27 -31.11
CA ASP A 121 25.65 21.05 -30.55
C ASP A 121 25.64 22.47 -31.17
N SER A 122 26.43 23.42 -30.64
CA SER A 122 26.68 24.78 -31.20
C SER A 122 25.51 25.81 -31.08
N ASP A 123 25.71 27.12 -30.89
CA ASP A 123 26.88 27.97 -30.53
C ASP A 123 26.42 29.35 -29.96
N LYS A 124 27.35 30.07 -29.31
CA LYS A 124 27.46 31.53 -28.99
C LYS A 124 26.28 32.53 -29.13
N GLY A 125 26.31 33.50 -28.19
CA GLY A 125 25.93 34.92 -28.42
C GLY A 125 25.19 35.58 -27.25
N MET A 126 25.82 35.96 -26.13
CA MET A 126 26.69 37.12 -25.90
C MET A 126 26.05 38.53 -26.04
N ALA A 127 25.49 39.00 -24.91
CA ALA A 127 25.52 40.38 -24.37
C ALA A 127 24.84 41.58 -25.09
N SER A 128 23.95 42.30 -24.37
CA SER A 128 24.18 43.68 -23.84
C SER A 128 22.94 44.60 -23.74
N ARG A 129 22.77 45.25 -22.56
CA ARG A 129 22.25 46.63 -22.34
C ARG A 129 20.76 46.93 -22.68
N SER A 130 20.05 47.92 -22.09
CA SER A 130 20.25 48.74 -20.86
C SER A 130 19.00 49.59 -20.54
N ASN A 131 18.77 49.87 -19.24
CA ASN A 131 18.12 51.04 -18.60
C ASN A 131 16.84 51.70 -19.17
N ALA A 132 15.77 51.71 -18.35
CA ALA A 132 14.97 52.88 -17.89
C ALA A 132 13.83 52.31 -17.01
N ASP A 133 13.78 52.47 -15.69
CA ASP A 133 13.72 53.70 -14.88
C ASP A 133 12.38 54.47 -15.03
N THR A 134 11.45 54.21 -14.11
CA THR A 134 10.33 55.10 -13.72
C THR A 134 9.76 54.63 -12.37
N GLU A 135 10.14 55.28 -11.27
CA GLU A 135 9.37 55.23 -10.00
C GLU A 135 8.03 55.98 -10.15
N ILE A 136 6.90 55.45 -9.64
CA ILE A 136 5.77 56.30 -9.16
C ILE A 136 5.06 55.72 -7.91
N TYR A 137 4.83 56.62 -6.94
CA TYR A 137 4.04 56.57 -5.69
C TYR A 137 2.50 56.61 -5.89
N ARG A 138 1.59 56.15 -5.00
CA ARG A 138 1.64 55.61 -3.61
C ARG A 138 0.38 54.68 -3.37
N PRO A 139 -0.12 54.34 -2.15
CA PRO A 139 -0.98 53.16 -1.93
C PRO A 139 -2.44 53.49 -1.52
N SER A 140 -3.14 52.42 -1.10
CA SER A 140 -4.30 52.38 -0.17
C SER A 140 -5.63 53.04 -0.54
N GLN A 141 -6.66 52.19 -0.65
CA GLN A 141 -7.85 52.27 0.22
C GLN A 141 -8.03 50.92 0.93
#